data_AF-A0A1S3H7E6-F1
#
_entry.id   AF-A0A1S3H7E6-F1
#
_cell.length_a   1.000
_cell.length_b   1.000
_cell.length_c   1.000
_cell.angle_alpha   90.00
_cell.angle_beta   90.00
_cell.angle_gamma   90.00
#
_symmetry.space_group_name_H-M   'P 1'
#
loop_
_entity.id
_entity.type
_entity.pdbx_description
1 polymer ?
#
loop_
_entity_poly.entity_id
_entity_poly.type
_entity_poly.pdbx_seq_one_letter_code
_entity_poly.pdbx_strand_id
1 'polypeptide(L)'
;MKVLLALLAVYLGGLALAEKRAVTTPTVCEKKLQKLTQKVDILLRQLQLQQMFIAERTRTDGGSGIKQARWSTIGTRPYHTSSHTVSWVAGGLYPFTQARDSFGTTGTSAVINGVEFRMASQKTILYRPGQTFKSPLRRLPLPAVPPQVLAKKTVPEQVAEMKEWFKAWRDQNYKVRDYRKYFKPVLCYLEGKWLKSQGDDKLPFSQSFLSNEERARYQAYSGAIPVERHTFRPTSIVDFENGKPVFATWDYRVLCHPVNQDIPTSTFRVADDLSMRTPRRWTLAQLSRSDIAKFQLNPLNRPWKANSEFDDSDYEFLDQLMSQVPGPNNYDGKLYDDSFSKPTHPFTATNNNAAKLNTAFYHRWSKVSQTGTGSLKARHRGFSDNTVFMAQTSQPSVAGMKVEDCNFVGGKKVCKSYEQRWSYAIPLFVTYLNPLANWNPYGLTIHMNSYDDKTVYDKGRTGRFTNSTAYNGISEYVYYSTPSEFFGSSKYGDARPKGVLDPKGVIRSVSKGGIRMKLPNIPGVGTLRQTYPIFPIHGEGSTAWKEYEALADLVLKRKTHANMLIEPISY
;
A
#
# COMPACT_ATOMS: atom_id res chain seq x y z
N MET A 1 53.96 -47.38 42.18
CA MET A 1 53.95 -45.98 42.64
C MET A 1 55.40 -45.58 42.98
N LYS A 2 55.90 -44.44 42.47
CA LYS A 2 57.28 -43.88 42.59
C LYS A 2 58.41 -44.31 41.62
N VAL A 3 58.19 -45.17 40.62
CA VAL A 3 59.21 -45.41 39.56
C VAL A 3 58.71 -45.10 38.13
N LEU A 4 57.40 -45.00 37.89
CA LEU A 4 56.86 -44.59 36.58
C LEU A 4 56.70 -43.07 36.38
N LEU A 5 56.94 -42.25 37.41
CA LEU A 5 56.85 -40.77 37.31
C LEU A 5 58.18 -40.08 36.98
N ALA A 6 59.31 -40.81 37.01
CA ALA A 6 60.63 -40.23 36.74
C ALA A 6 61.03 -40.27 35.24
N LEU A 7 60.35 -41.08 34.41
CA LEU A 7 60.58 -41.14 32.96
C LEU A 7 59.71 -40.14 32.16
N LEU A 8 58.67 -39.58 32.78
CA LEU A 8 57.77 -38.62 32.13
C LEU A 8 58.20 -37.14 32.29
N ALA A 9 59.22 -36.86 33.11
CA ALA A 9 59.72 -35.50 33.34
C ALA A 9 61.04 -35.18 32.61
N VAL A 10 61.70 -36.15 31.97
CA VAL A 10 63.01 -35.94 31.30
C VAL A 10 62.86 -35.66 29.80
N TYR A 11 61.67 -35.87 29.21
CA TYR A 11 61.39 -35.49 27.80
C TYR A 11 60.67 -34.15 27.62
N LEU A 12 60.40 -33.42 28.72
CA LEU A 12 59.64 -32.16 28.71
C LEU A 12 60.47 -30.90 29.05
N GLY A 13 61.79 -30.98 29.04
CA GLY A 13 62.64 -29.84 29.40
C GLY A 13 63.97 -29.81 28.69
N GLY A 14 63.99 -29.45 27.42
CA GLY A 14 65.24 -29.11 26.73
C GLY A 14 65.09 -28.93 25.23
N LEU A 15 65.12 -27.66 24.79
CA LEU A 15 65.31 -27.19 23.41
C LEU A 15 64.04 -27.28 22.54
N ALA A 16 63.17 -26.28 22.42
CA ALA A 16 63.41 -24.84 22.37
C ALA A 16 64.58 -24.48 21.44
N LEU A 17 64.51 -24.92 20.17
CA LEU A 17 65.14 -24.25 19.02
C LEU A 17 64.52 -24.81 17.73
N ALA A 18 63.94 -23.90 16.92
CA ALA A 18 63.45 -24.10 15.56
C ALA A 18 62.11 -24.83 15.33
N GLU A 19 61.02 -24.33 15.93
CA GLU A 19 59.75 -24.30 15.18
C GLU A 19 59.85 -23.19 14.11
N LYS A 20 60.55 -23.50 13.02
CA LYS A 20 60.19 -22.89 11.75
C LYS A 20 58.72 -23.23 11.54
N ARG A 21 57.83 -22.24 11.64
CA ARG A 21 56.50 -22.31 11.03
C ARG A 21 56.68 -22.92 9.65
N ALA A 22 56.32 -24.19 9.51
CA ALA A 22 56.08 -24.76 8.20
C ALA A 22 54.89 -23.97 7.65
N VAL A 23 55.20 -22.94 6.87
CA VAL A 23 54.23 -22.33 5.97
C VAL A 23 53.86 -23.48 5.03
N THR A 24 52.78 -24.17 5.36
CA THR A 24 52.19 -25.18 4.48
C THR A 24 51.81 -24.44 3.21
N THR A 25 52.67 -24.54 2.20
CA THR A 25 52.37 -24.04 0.85
C THR A 25 51.08 -24.71 0.41
N PRO A 26 50.03 -23.93 0.07
CA PRO A 26 48.75 -24.51 -0.23
C PRO A 26 48.89 -25.47 -1.41
N THR A 27 48.31 -26.66 -1.27
CA THR A 27 48.32 -27.68 -2.30
C THR A 27 47.75 -27.12 -3.61
N VAL A 28 48.10 -27.73 -4.75
CA VAL A 28 47.52 -27.33 -6.04
C VAL A 28 45.98 -27.34 -5.99
N CYS A 29 45.38 -28.23 -5.18
CA CYS A 29 43.95 -28.28 -4.92
C CYS A 29 43.44 -27.06 -4.14
N GLU A 30 44.10 -26.66 -3.06
CA GLU A 30 43.74 -25.48 -2.26
C GLU A 30 43.86 -24.18 -3.06
N LYS A 31 44.90 -24.03 -3.89
CA LYS A 31 45.05 -22.87 -4.80
C LYS A 31 43.92 -22.83 -5.85
N LYS A 32 43.52 -24.00 -6.39
CA LYS A 32 42.39 -24.10 -7.33
C LYS A 32 41.06 -23.76 -6.65
N LEU A 33 40.84 -24.26 -5.43
CA LEU A 33 39.64 -23.96 -4.64
C LEU A 33 39.55 -22.47 -4.31
N GLN A 34 40.64 -21.86 -3.86
CA GLN A 34 40.69 -20.42 -3.57
C GLN A 34 40.39 -19.58 -4.83
N LYS A 35 40.95 -19.95 -5.98
CA LYS A 35 40.66 -19.30 -7.26
C LYS A 35 39.20 -19.47 -7.69
N LEU A 36 38.60 -20.64 -7.41
CA LEU A 36 37.18 -20.88 -7.69
C LEU A 36 36.29 -20.00 -6.78
N THR A 37 36.56 -19.97 -5.47
CA THR A 37 35.86 -19.12 -4.51
C THR A 37 35.91 -17.65 -4.92
N GLN A 38 37.11 -17.14 -5.26
CA GLN A 38 37.26 -15.76 -5.74
C GLN A 38 36.43 -15.48 -7.00
N LYS A 39 36.41 -16.40 -7.97
CA LYS A 39 35.59 -16.26 -9.17
C LYS A 39 34.10 -16.24 -8.86
N VAL A 40 33.65 -17.10 -7.94
CA VAL A 40 32.25 -17.14 -7.48
C VAL A 40 31.89 -15.83 -6.78
N ASP A 41 32.75 -15.30 -5.90
CA ASP A 41 32.52 -14.03 -5.21
C ASP A 41 32.41 -12.85 -6.20
N ILE A 42 33.26 -12.81 -7.22
CA ILE A 42 33.19 -11.81 -8.29
C ILE A 42 31.87 -11.92 -9.05
N LEU A 43 31.45 -13.13 -9.42
CA LEU A 43 30.18 -13.36 -10.11
C LEU A 43 28.97 -12.95 -9.24
N LEU A 44 28.97 -13.29 -7.96
CA LEU A 44 27.89 -12.92 -7.04
C LEU A 44 27.81 -11.39 -6.86
N ARG A 45 28.95 -10.70 -6.74
CA ARG A 45 28.98 -9.23 -6.69
C ARG A 45 28.50 -8.62 -8.00
N GLN A 46 28.90 -9.18 -9.13
CA GLN A 46 28.42 -8.71 -10.44
C GLN A 46 26.89 -8.88 -10.57
N LEU A 47 26.32 -9.98 -10.08
CA LEU A 47 24.88 -10.19 -10.05
C LEU A 47 24.16 -9.17 -9.15
N GLN A 48 24.73 -8.86 -7.97
CA GLN A 48 24.21 -7.79 -7.10
C GLN A 48 24.20 -6.44 -7.85
N LEU A 49 25.31 -6.10 -8.52
CA LEU A 49 25.42 -4.85 -9.28
C LEU A 49 24.46 -4.80 -10.48
N GLN A 50 24.24 -5.93 -11.17
CA GLN A 50 23.25 -6.02 -12.24
C GLN A 50 21.83 -5.80 -11.73
N GLN A 51 21.47 -6.36 -10.57
CA GLN A 51 20.17 -6.10 -9.93
C GLN A 51 20.01 -4.63 -9.54
N MET A 52 21.07 -4.03 -8.98
CA MET A 52 21.08 -2.60 -8.69
C MET A 52 20.89 -1.76 -9.97
N PHE A 53 21.59 -2.09 -11.05
CA PHE A 53 21.45 -1.40 -12.33
C PHE A 53 20.03 -1.49 -12.90
N ILE A 54 19.38 -2.66 -12.81
CA ILE A 54 17.97 -2.83 -13.23
C ILE A 54 17.07 -1.92 -12.38
N ALA A 55 17.24 -1.93 -11.05
CA ALA A 55 16.46 -1.09 -10.16
C ALA A 55 16.66 0.42 -10.44
N GLU A 56 17.91 0.85 -10.66
CA GLU A 56 18.21 2.25 -11.03
C GLU A 56 17.57 2.61 -12.37
N ARG A 57 17.69 1.74 -13.38
CA ARG A 57 17.02 1.95 -14.67
C ARG A 57 15.51 2.12 -14.49
N THR A 58 14.87 1.28 -13.69
CA THR A 58 13.45 1.39 -13.40
C THR A 58 13.10 2.69 -12.66
N ARG A 59 13.95 3.18 -11.74
CA ARG A 59 13.77 4.51 -11.10
C ARG A 59 13.91 5.66 -12.08
N THR A 60 14.71 5.50 -13.14
CA THR A 60 14.85 6.52 -14.18
C THR A 60 13.75 6.45 -15.24
N ASP A 61 13.17 5.27 -15.48
CA ASP A 61 12.09 5.07 -16.46
C ASP A 61 10.77 5.69 -15.97
N GLY A 62 10.57 5.84 -14.66
CA GLY A 62 9.36 6.43 -14.07
C GLY A 62 9.38 6.48 -12.54
N GLY A 63 8.28 6.95 -11.94
CA GLY A 63 8.12 7.04 -10.47
C GLY A 63 7.58 5.75 -9.87
N SER A 64 7.43 5.68 -8.55
CA SER A 64 6.72 4.56 -7.92
C SER A 64 5.22 4.61 -8.22
N GLY A 65 4.59 3.48 -8.46
CA GLY A 65 3.17 3.46 -8.76
C GLY A 65 2.66 2.16 -9.36
N ILE A 66 1.37 2.17 -9.69
CA ILE A 66 0.76 1.10 -10.48
C ILE A 66 1.31 1.21 -11.90
N LYS A 67 1.93 0.13 -12.37
CA LYS A 67 2.49 0.05 -13.71
C LYS A 67 1.46 -0.46 -14.72
N GLN A 68 0.75 -1.52 -14.35
CA GLN A 68 -0.21 -2.15 -15.24
C GLN A 68 -1.23 -2.97 -14.44
N ALA A 69 -2.51 -2.75 -14.69
CA ALA A 69 -3.56 -3.65 -14.23
C ALA A 69 -3.72 -4.80 -15.23
N ARG A 70 -4.32 -5.92 -14.81
CA ARG A 70 -4.54 -7.07 -15.72
C ARG A 70 -5.19 -6.61 -17.02
N TRP A 71 -4.77 -7.23 -18.12
CA TRP A 71 -5.42 -7.00 -19.41
C TRP A 71 -6.91 -7.39 -19.30
N SER A 72 -7.78 -6.54 -19.85
CA SER A 72 -9.22 -6.79 -19.93
C SER A 72 -9.80 -6.42 -21.29
N THR A 73 -9.14 -5.49 -21.99
CA THR A 73 -9.48 -5.03 -23.33
C THR A 73 -8.21 -4.87 -24.15
N ILE A 74 -8.32 -5.07 -25.46
CA ILE A 74 -7.29 -4.81 -26.47
C ILE A 74 -7.92 -4.05 -27.63
N GLY A 75 -7.11 -3.46 -28.51
CA GLY A 75 -7.62 -2.90 -29.75
C GLY A 75 -6.52 -2.37 -30.66
N THR A 76 -6.95 -1.79 -31.78
CA THR A 76 -6.08 -1.31 -32.87
C THR A 76 -5.25 -0.07 -32.55
N ARG A 77 -5.48 0.58 -31.40
CA ARG A 77 -4.75 1.76 -30.95
C ARG A 77 -4.16 1.48 -29.54
N PRO A 78 -3.00 2.04 -29.19
CA PRO A 78 -2.37 1.79 -27.89
C PRO A 78 -3.30 2.04 -26.69
N TYR A 79 -4.10 3.10 -26.74
CA TYR A 79 -5.06 3.48 -25.70
C TYR A 79 -6.35 2.62 -25.66
N HIS A 80 -6.49 1.61 -26.53
CA HIS A 80 -7.57 0.62 -26.40
C HIS A 80 -7.21 -0.51 -25.41
N THR A 81 -5.92 -0.67 -25.12
CA THR A 81 -5.43 -1.69 -24.21
C THR A 81 -5.53 -1.21 -22.76
N SER A 82 -5.86 -2.13 -21.84
CA SER A 82 -5.88 -1.81 -20.41
C SER A 82 -4.50 -1.33 -19.93
N SER A 83 -4.49 -0.21 -19.21
CA SER A 83 -3.27 0.43 -18.68
C SER A 83 -3.19 0.24 -17.16
N HIS A 84 -3.22 1.32 -16.38
CA HIS A 84 -3.29 1.31 -14.91
C HIS A 84 -4.74 1.15 -14.40
N THR A 85 -5.71 1.00 -15.29
CA THR A 85 -7.11 0.72 -14.98
C THR A 85 -7.58 -0.52 -15.75
N VAL A 86 -8.53 -1.26 -15.17
CA VAL A 86 -9.27 -2.29 -15.90
C VAL A 86 -10.59 -1.71 -16.41
N SER A 87 -11.31 -2.44 -17.27
CA SER A 87 -12.54 -1.95 -17.90
C SER A 87 -13.64 -1.45 -16.94
N TRP A 88 -13.59 -1.83 -15.66
CA TRP A 88 -14.62 -1.57 -14.66
C TRP A 88 -14.13 -0.91 -13.35
N VAL A 89 -12.82 -0.80 -13.10
CA VAL A 89 -12.29 -0.13 -11.89
C VAL A 89 -10.87 0.42 -12.06
N ALA A 90 -10.56 1.51 -11.36
CA ALA A 90 -9.22 2.09 -11.34
C ALA A 90 -8.23 1.23 -10.53
N GLY A 91 -6.99 1.09 -11.01
CA GLY A 91 -5.90 0.42 -10.29
C GLY A 91 -6.11 -1.08 -10.05
N GLY A 92 -7.21 -1.64 -10.54
CA GLY A 92 -7.64 -2.98 -10.16
C GLY A 92 -8.06 -3.11 -8.69
N LEU A 93 -8.38 -2.01 -8.01
CA LEU A 93 -8.71 -1.97 -6.58
C LEU A 93 -10.21 -1.76 -6.41
N TYR A 94 -10.91 -2.72 -5.82
CA TYR A 94 -12.37 -2.67 -5.74
C TYR A 94 -12.89 -3.15 -4.40
N PRO A 95 -13.92 -2.54 -3.83
CA PRO A 95 -14.55 -3.03 -2.62
C PRO A 95 -15.41 -4.26 -2.92
N PHE A 96 -15.41 -5.24 -2.01
CA PHE A 96 -16.38 -6.33 -2.04
C PHE A 96 -17.66 -5.85 -1.40
N THR A 97 -18.61 -5.37 -2.22
CA THR A 97 -19.81 -4.70 -1.71
C THR A 97 -20.72 -5.62 -0.90
N GLN A 98 -20.68 -6.93 -1.14
CA GLN A 98 -21.38 -7.94 -0.33
C GLN A 98 -20.76 -8.12 1.06
N ALA A 99 -19.51 -7.72 1.25
CA ALA A 99 -18.76 -7.98 2.47
C ALA A 99 -18.62 -6.69 3.31
N ARG A 100 -18.56 -6.84 4.63
CA ARG A 100 -18.66 -5.72 5.58
C ARG A 100 -17.56 -4.67 5.38
N ASP A 101 -16.31 -5.10 5.29
CA ASP A 101 -15.14 -4.22 5.38
C ASP A 101 -13.93 -4.74 4.57
N SER A 102 -14.16 -5.30 3.38
CA SER A 102 -13.08 -5.85 2.56
C SER A 102 -12.96 -5.24 1.16
N PHE A 103 -11.72 -5.14 0.70
CA PHE A 103 -11.35 -4.78 -0.67
C PHE A 103 -10.68 -5.96 -1.37
N GLY A 104 -10.77 -5.97 -2.69
CA GLY A 104 -10.07 -6.83 -3.59
C GLY A 104 -9.05 -6.05 -4.39
N THR A 105 -7.93 -6.68 -4.66
CA THR A 105 -7.07 -6.31 -5.78
C THR A 105 -7.29 -7.34 -6.88
N THR A 106 -7.32 -6.92 -8.13
CA THR A 106 -7.11 -7.83 -9.27
C THR A 106 -5.62 -7.89 -9.61
N GLY A 107 -5.20 -8.89 -10.38
CA GLY A 107 -3.80 -9.04 -10.82
C GLY A 107 -3.26 -7.71 -11.34
N THR A 108 -2.23 -7.16 -10.69
CA THR A 108 -1.71 -5.82 -10.95
C THR A 108 -0.19 -5.80 -10.73
N SER A 109 0.54 -5.17 -11.63
CA SER A 109 1.96 -4.91 -11.51
C SER A 109 2.20 -3.53 -10.92
N ALA A 110 3.12 -3.43 -9.97
CA ALA A 110 3.50 -2.19 -9.33
C ALA A 110 5.03 -2.05 -9.33
N VAL A 111 5.48 -0.80 -9.29
CA VAL A 111 6.88 -0.43 -9.09
C VAL A 111 6.97 0.37 -7.80
N ILE A 112 7.83 -0.03 -6.88
CA ILE A 112 8.13 0.75 -5.67
C ILE A 112 9.63 0.81 -5.48
N ASN A 113 10.18 2.04 -5.45
CA ASN A 113 11.61 2.31 -5.33
C ASN A 113 12.46 1.48 -6.32
N GLY A 114 12.05 1.42 -7.59
CA GLY A 114 12.74 0.69 -8.65
C GLY A 114 12.50 -0.83 -8.65
N VAL A 115 11.74 -1.37 -7.70
CA VAL A 115 11.41 -2.80 -7.65
C VAL A 115 10.08 -3.04 -8.35
N GLU A 116 10.11 -3.72 -9.49
CA GLU A 116 8.91 -4.17 -10.21
C GLU A 116 8.45 -5.54 -9.70
N PHE A 117 7.18 -5.64 -9.32
CA PHE A 117 6.60 -6.88 -8.81
C PHE A 117 5.14 -7.02 -9.23
N ARG A 118 4.60 -8.25 -9.12
CA ARG A 118 3.21 -8.54 -9.46
C ARG A 118 2.42 -9.00 -8.26
N MET A 119 1.30 -8.32 -8.05
CA MET A 119 0.31 -8.67 -7.05
C MET A 119 -0.72 -9.61 -7.66
N ALA A 120 -1.04 -10.70 -6.97
CA ALA A 120 -2.12 -11.58 -7.34
C ALA A 120 -3.47 -10.96 -6.96
N SER A 121 -4.55 -11.56 -7.45
CA SER A 121 -5.88 -11.26 -6.97
C SER A 121 -5.99 -11.70 -5.51
N GLN A 122 -6.27 -10.76 -4.63
CA GLN A 122 -6.41 -11.03 -3.20
C GLN A 122 -7.57 -10.24 -2.63
N LYS A 123 -8.28 -10.88 -1.70
CA LYS A 123 -9.26 -10.23 -0.85
C LYS A 123 -8.60 -9.89 0.47
N THR A 124 -8.66 -8.62 0.84
CA THR A 124 -8.05 -8.10 2.04
C THR A 124 -9.12 -7.37 2.84
N ILE A 125 -9.34 -7.81 4.07
CA ILE A 125 -10.09 -7.04 5.06
C ILE A 125 -9.30 -5.77 5.35
N LEU A 126 -9.99 -4.65 5.59
CA LEU A 126 -9.37 -3.39 5.93
C LEU A 126 -8.63 -3.50 7.28
N TYR A 127 -7.33 -3.78 7.20
CA TYR A 127 -6.43 -3.88 8.34
C TYR A 127 -5.58 -2.63 8.50
N ARG A 128 -5.31 -2.28 9.77
CA ARG A 128 -4.28 -1.35 10.17
C ARG A 128 -3.09 -2.09 10.80
N PRO A 129 -1.90 -1.46 10.82
CA PRO A 129 -0.77 -1.94 11.62
C PRO A 129 -1.16 -2.28 13.07
N GLY A 130 -0.46 -3.24 13.67
CA GLY A 130 -0.55 -3.54 15.10
C GLY A 130 0.03 -2.40 15.95
N GLN A 131 0.13 -2.55 17.27
CA GLN A 131 0.75 -1.52 18.11
C GLN A 131 2.29 -1.51 17.97
N THR A 132 2.89 -2.69 18.12
CA THR A 132 4.33 -2.92 17.94
C THR A 132 4.58 -3.81 16.73
N PHE A 133 5.80 -3.89 16.22
CA PHE A 133 6.15 -4.77 15.10
C PHE A 133 5.90 -6.27 15.36
N LYS A 134 5.79 -6.69 16.63
CA LYS A 134 5.45 -8.06 17.03
C LYS A 134 3.94 -8.29 17.13
N SER A 135 3.16 -7.22 17.21
CA SER A 135 1.71 -7.31 17.31
C SER A 135 1.10 -7.71 15.95
N PRO A 136 0.06 -8.56 15.94
CA PRO A 136 -0.66 -8.87 14.72
C PRO A 136 -1.33 -7.61 14.14
N LEU A 137 -1.67 -7.68 12.86
CA LEU A 137 -2.53 -6.67 12.23
C LEU A 137 -3.86 -6.59 12.97
N ARG A 138 -4.43 -5.38 13.05
CA ARG A 138 -5.72 -5.13 13.70
C ARG A 138 -6.72 -4.70 12.65
N ARG A 139 -7.94 -5.23 12.69
CA ARG A 139 -9.01 -4.71 11.82
C ARG A 139 -9.23 -3.23 12.11
N LEU A 140 -9.59 -2.49 11.08
CA LEU A 140 -9.97 -1.09 11.25
C LEU A 140 -11.27 -1.00 12.08
N PRO A 141 -11.32 -0.09 13.05
CA PRO A 141 -12.55 0.12 13.81
C PRO A 141 -13.61 0.71 12.88
N LEU A 142 -14.74 0.01 12.74
CA LEU A 142 -15.87 0.49 11.97
C LEU A 142 -16.64 1.56 12.75
N PRO A 143 -17.10 2.65 12.13
CA PRO A 143 -17.80 3.72 12.82
C PRO A 143 -19.08 3.26 13.49
N ALA A 144 -19.36 3.76 14.69
CA ALA A 144 -20.63 3.54 15.35
C ALA A 144 -21.80 4.17 14.55
N VAL A 145 -23.01 3.68 14.80
CA VAL A 145 -24.23 4.31 14.30
C VAL A 145 -24.51 5.56 15.14
N PRO A 146 -24.85 6.72 14.54
CA PRO A 146 -25.21 7.91 15.30
C PRO A 146 -26.34 7.61 16.30
N PRO A 147 -26.22 7.99 17.59
CA PRO A 147 -27.25 7.75 18.60
C PRO A 147 -28.63 8.30 18.21
N GLN A 148 -28.67 9.41 17.46
CA GLN A 148 -29.90 10.02 16.95
C GLN A 148 -30.67 9.11 16.00
N VAL A 149 -29.97 8.25 15.25
CA VAL A 149 -30.61 7.21 14.43
C VAL A 149 -31.16 6.14 15.35
N LEU A 150 -30.35 5.59 16.27
CA LEU A 150 -30.76 4.49 17.16
C LEU A 150 -31.91 4.88 18.10
N ALA A 151 -32.05 6.16 18.42
CA ALA A 151 -33.12 6.68 19.27
C ALA A 151 -34.50 6.67 18.58
N LYS A 152 -34.59 6.48 17.25
CA LYS A 152 -35.88 6.41 16.56
C LYS A 152 -36.56 5.06 16.82
N LYS A 153 -37.88 5.11 17.03
CA LYS A 153 -38.68 3.95 17.47
C LYS A 153 -38.91 2.94 16.34
N THR A 154 -39.04 3.43 15.11
CA THR A 154 -39.35 2.59 13.95
C THR A 154 -38.22 2.60 12.92
N VAL A 155 -38.08 1.51 12.17
CA VAL A 155 -37.05 1.41 11.11
C VAL A 155 -37.22 2.49 10.03
N PRO A 156 -38.43 2.84 9.55
CA PRO A 156 -38.61 3.96 8.62
C PRO A 156 -38.11 5.31 9.16
N GLU A 157 -38.33 5.60 10.46
CA GLU A 157 -37.78 6.80 11.08
C GLU A 157 -36.25 6.75 11.21
N GLN A 158 -35.68 5.57 11.51
CA GLN A 158 -34.21 5.38 11.48
C GLN A 158 -33.65 5.62 10.09
N VAL A 159 -34.33 5.11 9.05
CA VAL A 159 -33.96 5.31 7.64
C VAL A 159 -33.98 6.81 7.29
N ALA A 160 -35.03 7.52 7.67
CA ALA A 160 -35.14 8.97 7.43
C ALA A 160 -34.00 9.75 8.12
N GLU A 161 -33.72 9.45 9.39
CA GLU A 161 -32.62 10.10 10.11
C GLU A 161 -31.25 9.75 9.52
N MET A 162 -31.02 8.48 9.16
CA MET A 162 -29.76 8.06 8.51
C MET A 162 -29.54 8.80 7.19
N LYS A 163 -30.58 9.02 6.38
CA LYS A 163 -30.49 9.82 5.14
C LYS A 163 -30.01 11.24 5.41
N GLU A 164 -30.46 11.86 6.50
CA GLU A 164 -30.01 13.21 6.88
C GLU A 164 -28.53 13.25 7.30
N TRP A 165 -27.98 12.18 7.89
CA TRP A 165 -26.53 12.07 8.14
C TRP A 165 -25.73 11.96 6.84
N PHE A 166 -26.22 11.20 5.86
CA PHE A 166 -25.60 11.13 4.54
C PHE A 166 -25.72 12.44 3.75
N LYS A 167 -26.83 13.17 3.92
CA LYS A 167 -27.01 14.53 3.39
C LYS A 167 -26.02 15.52 4.00
N ALA A 168 -25.82 15.47 5.32
CA ALA A 168 -24.82 16.29 6.01
C ALA A 168 -23.40 16.02 5.51
N TRP A 169 -23.06 14.75 5.27
CA TRP A 169 -21.78 14.37 4.66
C TRP A 169 -21.66 14.86 3.21
N ARG A 170 -22.66 14.64 2.35
CA ARG A 170 -22.68 15.16 0.97
C ARG A 170 -22.44 16.67 0.93
N ASP A 171 -23.18 17.41 1.75
CA ASP A 171 -23.15 18.87 1.79
C ASP A 171 -21.96 19.41 2.58
N GLN A 172 -21.14 18.52 3.15
CA GLN A 172 -20.00 18.83 4.00
C GLN A 172 -20.40 19.76 5.18
N ASN A 173 -21.65 19.67 5.63
CA ASN A 173 -22.25 20.53 6.64
C ASN A 173 -22.36 19.80 7.98
N TYR A 174 -21.49 20.17 8.91
CA TYR A 174 -21.41 19.57 10.25
C TYR A 174 -22.08 20.42 11.34
N LYS A 175 -22.85 21.47 11.00
CA LYS A 175 -23.46 22.38 11.99
C LYS A 175 -24.55 21.69 12.83
N VAL A 176 -25.41 20.90 12.18
CA VAL A 176 -26.54 20.20 12.85
C VAL A 176 -26.20 18.74 13.11
N ARG A 177 -25.61 18.07 12.12
CA ARG A 177 -25.18 16.67 12.19
C ARG A 177 -23.69 16.62 11.92
N ASP A 178 -22.88 16.60 12.99
CA ASP A 178 -21.43 16.53 12.85
C ASP A 178 -20.98 15.15 12.35
N TYR A 179 -21.08 14.96 11.02
CA TYR A 179 -20.82 13.70 10.35
C TYR A 179 -19.39 13.21 10.57
N ARG A 180 -18.43 14.10 10.83
CA ARG A 180 -16.99 13.79 11.01
C ARG A 180 -16.74 12.80 12.15
N LYS A 181 -17.69 12.66 13.09
CA LYS A 181 -17.64 11.67 14.17
C LYS A 181 -17.89 10.24 13.70
N TYR A 182 -18.65 10.07 12.61
CA TYR A 182 -19.15 8.78 12.14
C TYR A 182 -18.75 8.44 10.70
N PHE A 183 -18.30 9.42 9.93
CA PHE A 183 -17.77 9.26 8.58
C PHE A 183 -16.27 9.53 8.67
N LYS A 184 -15.48 8.46 8.68
CA LYS A 184 -14.05 8.52 8.95
C LYS A 184 -13.25 8.29 7.68
N PRO A 185 -12.47 9.28 7.19
CA PRO A 185 -11.54 9.04 6.09
C PRO A 185 -10.44 8.08 6.54
N VAL A 186 -10.15 7.11 5.67
CA VAL A 186 -9.11 6.11 5.85
C VAL A 186 -8.24 6.10 4.60
N LEU A 187 -6.93 6.28 4.78
CA LEU A 187 -5.94 6.21 3.72
C LEU A 187 -5.40 4.78 3.64
N CYS A 188 -5.60 4.13 2.50
CA CYS A 188 -5.01 2.83 2.18
C CYS A 188 -3.77 2.99 1.32
N TYR A 189 -2.76 2.16 1.57
CA TYR A 189 -1.43 2.24 0.96
C TYR A 189 -0.87 0.86 0.67
N LEU A 190 0.02 0.78 -0.33
CA LEU A 190 0.80 -0.41 -0.66
C LEU A 190 2.18 -0.25 -0.05
N GLU A 191 2.51 -1.09 0.93
CA GLU A 191 3.85 -1.17 1.51
C GLU A 191 4.65 -2.27 0.81
N GLY A 192 5.90 -1.99 0.47
CA GLY A 192 6.88 -2.94 -0.04
C GLY A 192 8.19 -2.89 0.76
N LYS A 193 8.84 -4.05 0.93
CA LYS A 193 10.12 -4.17 1.64
C LYS A 193 10.87 -5.44 1.24
N TRP A 194 12.20 -5.38 1.35
CA TRP A 194 13.06 -6.54 1.21
C TRP A 194 13.12 -7.33 2.52
N LEU A 195 12.66 -8.58 2.51
CA LEU A 195 12.77 -9.49 3.65
C LEU A 195 13.96 -10.42 3.45
N LYS A 196 14.88 -10.49 4.42
CA LYS A 196 15.98 -11.46 4.42
C LYS A 196 15.41 -12.87 4.29
N SER A 197 15.92 -13.64 3.35
CA SER A 197 15.59 -15.07 3.23
C SER A 197 16.10 -15.79 4.48
N GLN A 198 15.19 -16.38 5.26
CA GLN A 198 15.53 -17.14 6.47
C GLN A 198 15.12 -18.60 6.29
N GLY A 199 16.06 -19.51 6.52
CA GLY A 199 15.90 -20.95 6.30
C GLY A 199 16.36 -21.39 4.91
N ASP A 200 16.89 -22.61 4.81
CA ASP A 200 17.39 -23.18 3.54
C ASP A 200 16.27 -23.35 2.50
N ASP A 201 15.02 -23.46 2.95
CA ASP A 201 13.79 -23.59 2.17
C ASP A 201 13.35 -22.30 1.45
N LYS A 202 13.98 -21.16 1.77
CA LYS A 202 13.70 -19.84 1.15
C LYS A 202 14.88 -19.31 0.36
N LEU A 203 15.93 -20.10 0.23
CA LEU A 203 17.05 -19.78 -0.64
C LEU A 203 16.65 -20.02 -2.10
N PRO A 204 17.27 -19.28 -3.05
CA PRO A 204 16.88 -19.31 -4.46
C PRO A 204 17.11 -20.65 -5.18
N PHE A 205 17.61 -21.66 -4.48
CA PHE A 205 17.86 -23.02 -4.95
C PHE A 205 16.99 -24.08 -4.26
N SER A 206 16.09 -23.68 -3.35
CA SER A 206 15.13 -24.59 -2.75
C SER A 206 14.06 -25.00 -3.77
N GLN A 207 13.55 -26.24 -3.67
CA GLN A 207 12.53 -26.74 -4.59
C GLN A 207 11.24 -25.91 -4.52
N SER A 208 10.90 -25.41 -3.34
CA SER A 208 9.70 -24.57 -3.14
C SER A 208 9.82 -23.23 -3.87
N PHE A 209 10.99 -22.59 -3.79
CA PHE A 209 11.31 -21.35 -4.50
C PHE A 209 11.29 -21.56 -6.00
N LEU A 210 12.02 -22.58 -6.49
CA LEU A 210 12.10 -22.90 -7.90
C LEU A 210 10.71 -23.18 -8.48
N SER A 211 9.84 -23.88 -7.75
CA SER A 211 8.47 -24.16 -8.23
C SER A 211 7.65 -22.89 -8.47
N ASN A 212 7.82 -21.84 -7.64
CA ASN A 212 7.10 -20.58 -7.81
C ASN A 212 7.68 -19.76 -8.96
N GLU A 213 9.01 -19.68 -9.05
CA GLU A 213 9.70 -18.98 -10.14
C GLU A 213 9.48 -19.66 -11.49
N GLU A 214 9.49 -20.99 -11.55
CA GLU A 214 9.17 -21.77 -12.74
C GLU A 214 7.73 -21.55 -13.18
N ARG A 215 6.78 -21.45 -12.25
CA ARG A 215 5.39 -21.08 -12.59
C ARG A 215 5.30 -19.65 -13.13
N ALA A 216 6.01 -18.70 -12.55
CA ALA A 216 6.05 -17.32 -13.04
C ALA A 216 6.69 -17.25 -14.43
N ARG A 217 7.79 -17.96 -14.67
CA ARG A 217 8.45 -18.09 -15.98
C ARG A 217 7.51 -18.76 -16.98
N TYR A 218 6.98 -19.94 -16.66
CA TYR A 218 6.06 -20.67 -17.53
C TYR A 218 4.86 -19.81 -17.89
N GLN A 219 4.30 -19.07 -16.94
CA GLN A 219 3.24 -18.10 -17.17
C GLN A 219 3.67 -16.99 -18.14
N ALA A 220 4.87 -16.42 -17.97
CA ALA A 220 5.37 -15.36 -18.84
C ALA A 220 5.63 -15.83 -20.28
N TYR A 221 6.11 -17.08 -20.47
CA TYR A 221 6.40 -17.63 -21.79
C TYR A 221 5.16 -18.21 -22.50
N SER A 222 4.27 -18.89 -21.77
CA SER A 222 3.14 -19.62 -22.36
C SER A 222 1.80 -18.89 -22.27
N GLY A 223 1.64 -17.98 -21.30
CA GLY A 223 0.35 -17.39 -20.97
C GLY A 223 -0.69 -18.38 -20.41
N ALA A 224 -0.37 -19.66 -20.25
CA ALA A 224 -1.31 -20.72 -19.87
C ALA A 224 -1.82 -20.61 -18.43
N ILE A 225 -1.12 -19.84 -17.60
CA ILE A 225 -1.50 -19.56 -16.22
C ILE A 225 -2.07 -18.13 -16.14
N PRO A 226 -3.29 -17.92 -15.63
CA PRO A 226 -3.84 -16.57 -15.51
C PRO A 226 -3.00 -15.68 -14.58
N VAL A 227 -2.66 -14.48 -15.07
CA VAL A 227 -1.81 -13.49 -14.36
C VAL A 227 -2.31 -13.13 -12.96
N GLU A 228 -3.62 -13.20 -12.74
CA GLU A 228 -4.26 -12.86 -11.48
C GLU A 228 -4.13 -13.93 -10.40
N ARG A 229 -3.64 -15.13 -10.71
CA ARG A 229 -3.53 -16.23 -9.75
C ARG A 229 -2.15 -16.33 -9.10
N HIS A 230 -1.17 -15.57 -9.59
CA HIS A 230 0.24 -15.74 -9.21
C HIS A 230 0.91 -14.41 -8.93
N THR A 231 1.69 -14.39 -7.86
CA THR A 231 2.53 -13.26 -7.51
C THR A 231 3.91 -13.44 -8.10
N PHE A 232 4.51 -12.35 -8.59
CA PHE A 232 5.94 -12.33 -8.90
C PHE A 232 6.63 -11.45 -7.85
N ARG A 233 7.56 -12.03 -7.09
CA ARG A 233 8.27 -11.40 -5.96
C ARG A 233 9.77 -11.47 -6.21
N PRO A 234 10.39 -10.39 -6.72
CA PRO A 234 11.83 -10.39 -6.99
C PRO A 234 12.65 -10.83 -5.79
N THR A 235 13.76 -11.52 -6.06
CA THR A 235 14.77 -11.88 -5.06
C THR A 235 16.11 -11.32 -5.49
N SER A 236 16.86 -10.75 -4.54
CA SER A 236 18.15 -10.10 -4.80
C SER A 236 19.18 -10.42 -3.71
N ILE A 237 20.46 -10.27 -4.05
CA ILE A 237 21.55 -10.26 -3.07
C ILE A 237 21.63 -8.85 -2.49
N VAL A 238 21.32 -8.68 -1.22
CA VAL A 238 21.24 -7.37 -0.57
C VAL A 238 22.51 -6.98 0.18
N ASP A 239 23.27 -7.97 0.64
CA ASP A 239 24.50 -7.77 1.39
C ASP A 239 25.42 -9.01 1.27
N PHE A 240 26.65 -8.89 1.77
CA PHE A 240 27.57 -10.00 1.97
C PHE A 240 27.99 -10.07 3.45
N GLU A 241 27.53 -11.09 4.16
CA GLU A 241 27.88 -11.31 5.57
C GLU A 241 28.95 -12.43 5.63
N ASN A 242 30.15 -12.10 6.12
CA ASN A 242 31.28 -13.05 6.25
C ASN A 242 31.63 -13.77 4.93
N GLY A 243 31.58 -13.05 3.80
CA GLY A 243 31.85 -13.61 2.47
C GLY A 243 30.71 -14.43 1.89
N LYS A 244 29.58 -14.59 2.59
CA LYS A 244 28.40 -15.29 2.09
C LYS A 244 27.36 -14.29 1.59
N PRO A 245 26.73 -14.53 0.43
CA PRO A 245 25.67 -13.67 -0.07
C PRO A 245 24.45 -13.75 0.85
N VAL A 246 23.89 -12.60 1.21
CA VAL A 246 22.63 -12.50 1.93
C VAL A 246 21.54 -12.22 0.90
N PHE A 247 20.62 -13.17 0.73
CA PHE A 247 19.47 -13.02 -0.13
C PHE A 247 18.31 -12.34 0.60
N ALA A 248 17.54 -11.55 -0.15
CA ALA A 248 16.26 -11.05 0.31
C ALA A 248 15.22 -11.15 -0.81
N THR A 249 13.99 -11.46 -0.42
CA THR A 249 12.83 -11.49 -1.32
C THR A 249 11.95 -10.28 -1.05
N TRP A 250 11.45 -9.66 -2.11
CA TRP A 250 10.52 -8.56 -2.01
C TRP A 250 9.17 -9.03 -1.50
N ASP A 251 8.70 -8.42 -0.42
CA ASP A 251 7.38 -8.64 0.14
C ASP A 251 6.54 -7.37 0.05
N TYR A 252 5.24 -7.54 -0.08
CA TYR A 252 4.30 -6.44 -0.16
C TYR A 252 3.03 -6.73 0.66
N ARG A 253 2.39 -5.67 1.13
CA ARG A 253 1.09 -5.73 1.80
C ARG A 253 0.28 -4.48 1.55
N VAL A 254 -1.04 -4.63 1.51
CA VAL A 254 -1.97 -3.50 1.50
C VAL A 254 -2.49 -3.30 2.92
N LEU A 255 -2.32 -2.09 3.44
CA LEU A 255 -2.79 -1.70 4.76
C LEU A 255 -3.49 -0.35 4.66
N CYS A 256 -4.19 0.00 5.72
CA CYS A 256 -4.95 1.23 5.81
C CYS A 256 -4.78 1.90 7.17
N HIS A 257 -4.86 3.23 7.18
CA HIS A 257 -4.66 4.06 8.35
C HIS A 257 -5.80 5.09 8.44
N PRO A 258 -6.51 5.16 9.59
CA PRO A 258 -7.48 6.23 9.82
C PRO A 258 -6.70 7.52 10.06
N VAL A 259 -6.93 8.52 9.22
CA VAL A 259 -6.23 9.81 9.35
C VAL A 259 -6.86 10.63 10.49
N ASN A 260 -6.08 11.51 11.11
CA ASN A 260 -6.49 12.23 12.31
C ASN A 260 -7.50 13.35 12.01
N GLN A 261 -7.43 13.92 10.81
CA GLN A 261 -8.29 14.99 10.34
C GLN A 261 -9.42 14.47 9.42
N ASP A 262 -10.46 15.29 9.28
CA ASP A 262 -11.40 15.12 8.18
C ASP A 262 -10.74 15.53 6.86
N ILE A 263 -11.22 14.96 5.75
CA ILE A 263 -10.80 15.34 4.40
C ILE A 263 -12.05 15.83 3.68
N PRO A 264 -12.17 17.12 3.33
CA PRO A 264 -13.35 17.56 2.60
C PRO A 264 -13.41 16.92 1.22
N THR A 265 -14.58 16.46 0.77
CA THR A 265 -14.71 15.83 -0.57
C THR A 265 -14.31 16.76 -1.72
N SER A 266 -14.41 18.08 -1.51
CA SER A 266 -13.97 19.13 -2.43
C SER A 266 -12.45 19.26 -2.56
N THR A 267 -11.66 18.59 -1.72
CA THR A 267 -10.21 18.47 -1.89
C THR A 267 -9.82 17.41 -2.93
N PHE A 268 -10.76 16.55 -3.33
CA PHE A 268 -10.57 15.59 -4.41
C PHE A 268 -11.01 16.16 -5.75
N ARG A 269 -10.23 15.85 -6.77
CA ARG A 269 -10.48 16.22 -8.15
C ARG A 269 -10.21 15.04 -9.05
N VAL A 270 -11.07 14.81 -10.03
CA VAL A 270 -10.85 13.73 -10.99
C VAL A 270 -9.59 14.04 -11.79
N ALA A 271 -8.67 13.10 -11.88
CA ALA A 271 -7.53 13.22 -12.79
C ALA A 271 -8.03 12.94 -14.21
N ASP A 272 -7.81 13.87 -15.14
CA ASP A 272 -8.13 13.61 -16.55
C ASP A 272 -7.25 12.47 -17.08
N ASP A 273 -7.87 11.55 -17.81
CA ASP A 273 -7.19 10.41 -18.43
C ASP A 273 -7.77 10.19 -19.83
N LEU A 274 -7.07 10.75 -20.82
CA LEU A 274 -7.48 10.63 -22.21
C LEU A 274 -7.37 9.19 -22.72
N SER A 275 -6.48 8.36 -22.16
CA SER A 275 -6.38 6.95 -22.53
C SER A 275 -7.68 6.21 -22.19
N MET A 276 -8.40 6.67 -21.16
CA MET A 276 -9.68 6.11 -20.75
C MET A 276 -10.88 6.77 -21.40
N ARG A 277 -10.84 8.10 -21.59
CA ARG A 277 -11.97 8.86 -22.15
C ARG A 277 -12.11 8.71 -23.66
N THR A 278 -11.00 8.79 -24.39
CA THR A 278 -10.99 8.78 -25.86
C THR A 278 -11.68 7.55 -26.45
N PRO A 279 -11.33 6.30 -26.06
CA PRO A 279 -12.00 5.11 -26.62
C PRO A 279 -13.49 5.04 -26.27
N ARG A 280 -13.90 5.63 -25.15
CA ARG A 280 -15.28 5.61 -24.67
C ARG A 280 -16.11 6.80 -25.14
N ARG A 281 -15.46 7.79 -25.77
CA ARG A 281 -16.05 9.10 -26.12
C ARG A 281 -16.67 9.77 -24.89
N TRP A 282 -15.98 9.68 -23.75
CA TRP A 282 -16.47 10.21 -22.48
C TRP A 282 -16.03 11.65 -22.24
N THR A 283 -16.94 12.46 -21.69
CA THR A 283 -16.62 13.73 -21.06
C THR A 283 -15.94 13.49 -19.72
N LEU A 284 -15.23 14.49 -19.18
CA LEU A 284 -14.62 14.40 -17.86
C LEU A 284 -15.69 14.18 -16.77
N ALA A 285 -16.88 14.74 -16.95
CA ALA A 285 -18.00 14.51 -16.05
C ALA A 285 -18.59 13.10 -16.11
N GLN A 286 -18.50 12.42 -17.27
CA GLN A 286 -18.84 11.00 -17.34
C GLN A 286 -17.77 10.14 -16.66
N LEU A 287 -16.48 10.47 -16.84
CA LEU A 287 -15.39 9.79 -16.16
C LEU A 287 -15.52 9.92 -14.64
N SER A 288 -15.73 11.13 -14.10
CA SER A 288 -15.81 11.37 -12.64
C SER A 288 -16.90 10.55 -11.95
N ARG A 289 -18.00 10.25 -12.66
CA ARG A 289 -19.11 9.40 -12.18
C ARG A 289 -18.82 7.91 -12.29
N SER A 290 -17.70 7.50 -12.87
CA SER A 290 -17.34 6.09 -13.10
C SER A 290 -16.45 5.50 -12.00
N ASP A 291 -16.43 4.17 -11.89
CA ASP A 291 -15.53 3.46 -10.95
C ASP A 291 -14.09 3.36 -11.48
N ILE A 292 -13.87 3.69 -12.75
CA ILE A 292 -12.53 3.79 -13.35
C ILE A 292 -11.86 5.15 -13.12
N ALA A 293 -12.53 6.09 -12.45
CA ALA A 293 -11.95 7.41 -12.16
C ALA A 293 -10.81 7.33 -11.14
N LYS A 294 -9.70 7.99 -11.46
CA LYS A 294 -8.63 8.33 -10.53
C LYS A 294 -8.82 9.76 -10.04
N PHE A 295 -8.34 10.06 -8.84
CA PHE A 295 -8.43 11.36 -8.21
C PHE A 295 -7.06 11.87 -7.78
N GLN A 296 -6.95 13.19 -7.68
CA GLN A 296 -5.84 13.92 -7.08
C GLN A 296 -6.36 14.65 -5.83
N LEU A 297 -5.50 14.72 -4.82
CA LEU A 297 -5.71 15.56 -3.64
C LEU A 297 -5.14 16.95 -3.91
N ASN A 298 -5.83 17.99 -3.46
CA ASN A 298 -5.27 19.34 -3.51
C ASN A 298 -4.04 19.42 -2.59
N PRO A 299 -2.86 19.80 -3.11
CA PRO A 299 -1.62 19.81 -2.33
C PRO A 299 -1.65 20.84 -1.19
N LEU A 300 -2.53 21.84 -1.24
CA LEU A 300 -2.67 22.88 -0.21
C LEU A 300 -3.80 22.62 0.79
N ASN A 301 -4.41 21.42 0.78
CA ASN A 301 -5.50 21.04 1.69
C ASN A 301 -6.67 22.05 1.69
N ARG A 302 -7.13 22.43 0.50
CA ARG A 302 -8.24 23.35 0.31
C ARG A 302 -9.13 22.90 -0.85
N PRO A 303 -10.38 23.38 -0.96
CA PRO A 303 -11.18 23.15 -2.14
C PRO A 303 -10.44 23.60 -3.39
N TRP A 304 -10.51 22.80 -4.46
CA TRP A 304 -10.05 23.23 -5.77
C TRP A 304 -10.86 24.45 -6.22
N LYS A 305 -10.18 25.53 -6.62
CA LYS A 305 -10.88 26.69 -7.19
C LYS A 305 -11.22 26.38 -8.65
N ALA A 306 -12.32 26.94 -9.13
CA ALA A 306 -12.59 26.93 -10.56
C ALA A 306 -11.39 27.54 -11.29
N ASN A 307 -10.85 26.80 -12.27
CA ASN A 307 -9.69 27.18 -13.07
C ASN A 307 -8.34 27.29 -12.30
N SER A 308 -8.22 26.76 -11.06
CA SER A 308 -6.90 26.61 -10.40
C SER A 308 -6.34 25.22 -10.68
N GLU A 309 -5.60 25.09 -11.77
CA GLU A 309 -5.06 23.78 -12.18
C GLU A 309 -3.66 23.47 -11.61
N PHE A 310 -2.99 24.44 -10.96
CA PHE A 310 -1.54 24.38 -10.72
C PHE A 310 -1.13 24.89 -9.33
N ASP A 311 -1.77 24.41 -8.27
CA ASP A 311 -1.19 24.59 -6.94
C ASP A 311 0.02 23.65 -6.84
N ASP A 312 1.23 24.19 -6.71
CA ASP A 312 2.44 23.44 -6.39
C ASP A 312 2.82 23.66 -4.92
N SER A 313 3.44 22.65 -4.32
CA SER A 313 4.03 22.76 -3.00
C SER A 313 5.12 21.71 -2.90
N ASP A 314 6.29 22.10 -2.38
CA ASP A 314 7.33 21.13 -2.04
C ASP A 314 6.81 20.11 -1.00
N TYR A 315 5.90 20.53 -0.11
CA TYR A 315 5.32 19.67 0.92
C TYR A 315 3.80 19.73 0.86
N GLU A 316 3.21 18.65 0.37
CA GLU A 316 1.81 18.58 -0.01
C GLU A 316 0.94 18.05 1.13
N PHE A 317 -0.39 18.21 0.99
CA PHE A 317 -1.34 17.61 1.90
C PHE A 317 -1.18 16.09 1.98
N LEU A 318 -0.84 15.43 0.87
CA LEU A 318 -0.55 14.00 0.86
C LEU A 318 0.65 13.64 1.75
N ASP A 319 1.68 14.50 1.81
CA ASP A 319 2.81 14.30 2.74
C ASP A 319 2.36 14.36 4.20
N GLN A 320 1.45 15.28 4.53
CA GLN A 320 0.88 15.38 5.87
C GLN A 320 0.10 14.12 6.24
N LEU A 321 -0.66 13.54 5.31
CA LEU A 321 -1.41 12.30 5.54
C LEU A 321 -0.46 11.10 5.67
N MET A 322 0.51 10.95 4.76
CA MET A 322 1.46 9.85 4.79
C MET A 322 2.36 9.90 6.03
N SER A 323 2.70 11.09 6.54
CA SER A 323 3.48 11.26 7.79
C SER A 323 2.79 10.69 9.04
N GLN A 324 1.48 10.44 8.99
CA GLN A 324 0.73 9.80 10.07
C GLN A 324 0.77 8.27 9.99
N VAL A 325 1.12 7.73 8.83
CA VAL A 325 1.14 6.29 8.57
C VAL A 325 2.41 5.68 9.15
N PRO A 326 2.31 4.73 10.10
CA PRO A 326 3.49 4.08 10.63
C PRO A 326 4.04 3.06 9.62
N GLY A 327 5.36 2.96 9.55
CA GLY A 327 6.06 1.91 8.84
C GLY A 327 6.04 0.57 9.59
N PRO A 328 6.96 -0.36 9.28
CA PRO A 328 7.00 -1.70 9.87
C PRO A 328 7.19 -1.73 11.39
N ASN A 329 7.76 -0.67 11.99
CA ASN A 329 7.84 -0.56 13.44
C ASN A 329 6.48 -0.31 14.11
N ASN A 330 5.43 -0.10 13.32
CA ASN A 330 4.06 0.16 13.74
C ASN A 330 3.96 1.43 14.63
N TYR A 331 2.84 1.61 15.35
CA TYR A 331 2.54 2.86 16.05
C TYR A 331 3.55 3.25 17.14
N ASP A 332 4.19 2.28 17.79
CA ASP A 332 5.22 2.54 18.81
C ASP A 332 6.61 2.84 18.23
N GLY A 333 6.75 2.84 16.91
CA GLY A 333 8.01 3.12 16.23
C GLY A 333 8.55 4.50 16.57
N LYS A 334 9.78 4.52 17.11
CA LYS A 334 10.57 5.74 17.34
C LYS A 334 11.97 5.52 16.80
N LEU A 335 12.21 6.00 15.59
CA LEU A 335 13.51 5.91 14.92
C LEU A 335 13.90 7.30 14.42
N TYR A 336 15.21 7.55 14.38
CA TYR A 336 15.75 8.84 13.98
C TYR A 336 16.93 8.60 13.04
N ASP A 337 16.99 9.38 11.97
CA ASP A 337 18.10 9.36 11.02
C ASP A 337 19.12 10.43 11.38
N ASP A 338 20.15 10.01 12.12
CA ASP A 338 21.33 10.82 12.48
C ASP A 338 22.56 10.39 11.66
N SER A 339 22.35 9.76 10.49
CA SER A 339 23.44 9.22 9.68
C SER A 339 24.37 10.32 9.21
N PHE A 340 25.65 9.98 9.06
CA PHE A 340 26.70 10.94 8.72
C PHE A 340 26.80 12.13 9.69
N SER A 341 26.38 11.93 10.94
CA SER A 341 26.33 12.94 12.00
C SER A 341 25.50 14.18 11.61
N LYS A 342 24.47 13.98 10.78
CA LYS A 342 23.54 15.03 10.33
C LYS A 342 22.12 14.67 10.78
N PRO A 343 21.69 15.18 11.96
CA PRO A 343 20.32 14.95 12.43
C PRO A 343 19.28 15.41 11.41
N THR A 344 18.25 14.58 11.25
CA THR A 344 17.12 14.82 10.36
C THR A 344 15.94 15.40 11.14
N HIS A 345 15.33 16.45 10.60
CA HIS A 345 14.19 17.17 11.14
C HIS A 345 13.00 17.15 10.15
N PRO A 346 11.76 17.38 10.62
CA PRO A 346 10.60 17.54 9.75
C PRO A 346 10.82 18.63 8.69
N PHE A 347 10.18 18.50 7.53
CA PHE A 347 10.32 19.51 6.47
C PHE A 347 9.82 20.90 6.91
N THR A 348 8.85 20.94 7.82
CA THR A 348 8.31 22.17 8.44
C THR A 348 9.24 22.81 9.47
N ALA A 349 10.37 22.18 9.83
CA ALA A 349 11.32 22.75 10.78
C ALA A 349 11.95 24.05 10.25
N THR A 350 12.08 25.04 11.14
CA THR A 350 12.65 26.36 10.84
C THR A 350 14.10 26.51 11.31
N ASN A 351 14.54 25.71 12.29
CA ASN A 351 15.90 25.72 12.83
C ASN A 351 16.30 24.35 13.40
N ASN A 352 17.58 24.20 13.76
CA ASN A 352 18.16 22.93 14.25
C ASN A 352 17.69 22.54 15.66
N ASN A 353 16.97 23.41 16.39
CA ASN A 353 16.39 23.08 17.69
C ASN A 353 15.03 22.36 17.55
N ALA A 354 14.49 22.27 16.34
CA ALA A 354 13.26 21.53 16.08
C ALA A 354 13.40 20.05 16.45
N ALA A 355 12.29 19.43 16.84
CA ALA A 355 12.27 17.99 17.15
C ALA A 355 12.84 17.17 15.98
N LYS A 356 13.57 16.10 16.30
CA LYS A 356 14.05 15.15 15.30
C LYS A 356 12.85 14.49 14.61
N LEU A 357 12.98 14.24 13.30
CA LEU A 357 11.96 13.55 12.52
C LEU A 357 11.88 12.09 12.95
N ASN A 358 10.71 11.62 13.37
CA ASN A 358 10.47 10.20 13.60
C ASN A 358 10.41 9.47 12.25
N THR A 359 11.53 8.87 11.85
CA THR A 359 11.67 8.20 10.56
C THR A 359 10.98 6.83 10.53
N ALA A 360 10.42 6.35 11.64
CA ALA A 360 9.59 5.14 11.67
C ALA A 360 8.24 5.32 10.95
N PHE A 361 7.85 6.56 10.62
CA PHE A 361 6.65 6.92 9.88
C PHE A 361 6.99 7.30 8.44
N TYR A 362 6.04 7.11 7.52
CA TYR A 362 6.27 7.33 6.10
C TYR A 362 6.46 8.81 5.75
N HIS A 363 7.59 9.12 5.11
CA HIS A 363 7.92 10.47 4.67
C HIS A 363 8.82 10.41 3.42
N ARG A 364 8.76 11.45 2.59
CA ARG A 364 9.71 11.65 1.48
C ARG A 364 10.52 12.95 1.65
N TRP A 365 9.92 13.96 2.26
CA TRP A 365 10.57 15.23 2.56
C TRP A 365 11.10 15.30 4.00
N SER A 366 12.28 15.90 4.14
CA SER A 366 12.91 16.17 5.43
C SER A 366 13.88 17.35 5.32
N LYS A 367 14.37 17.84 6.46
CA LYS A 367 15.49 18.79 6.53
C LYS A 367 16.63 18.18 7.31
N VAL A 368 17.87 18.40 6.88
CA VAL A 368 19.07 17.93 7.58
C VAL A 368 19.90 19.10 8.10
N SER A 369 20.46 18.96 9.29
CA SER A 369 21.36 19.95 9.87
C SER A 369 22.65 20.08 9.03
N GLN A 370 23.04 21.30 8.69
CA GLN A 370 24.34 21.61 8.11
C GLN A 370 25.37 21.85 9.21
N THR A 371 26.48 21.09 9.17
CA THR A 371 27.57 21.22 10.12
C THR A 371 28.22 22.61 10.00
N GLY A 372 28.38 23.31 11.12
CA GLY A 372 29.12 24.57 11.20
C GLY A 372 28.34 25.85 10.86
N THR A 373 27.14 25.76 10.27
CA THR A 373 26.34 26.93 9.87
C THR A 373 25.07 27.15 10.69
N GLY A 374 24.59 26.13 11.41
CA GLY A 374 23.31 26.20 12.13
C GLY A 374 22.07 26.20 11.22
N SER A 375 22.23 26.06 9.90
CA SER A 375 21.15 26.07 8.92
C SER A 375 20.64 24.66 8.59
N LEU A 376 19.41 24.59 8.06
CA LEU A 376 18.76 23.37 7.60
C LEU A 376 18.74 23.29 6.07
N LYS A 377 19.04 22.11 5.50
CA LYS A 377 18.91 21.85 4.06
C LYS A 377 17.76 20.88 3.78
N ALA A 378 16.88 21.24 2.85
CA ALA A 378 15.85 20.33 2.35
C ALA A 378 16.48 19.08 1.71
N ARG A 379 15.88 17.92 1.98
CA ARG A 379 16.28 16.63 1.43
C ARG A 379 15.03 15.85 1.03
N HIS A 380 15.05 15.37 -0.22
CA HIS A 380 14.06 14.45 -0.75
C HIS A 380 14.60 13.01 -0.74
N ARG A 381 13.81 12.05 -0.28
CA ARG A 381 14.10 10.62 -0.38
C ARG A 381 13.43 10.07 -1.64
N GLY A 382 14.10 9.16 -2.35
CA GLY A 382 13.61 8.64 -3.64
C GLY A 382 14.21 9.36 -4.87
N PHE A 383 15.15 10.30 -4.68
CA PHE A 383 15.76 11.08 -5.75
C PHE A 383 14.70 11.85 -6.57
N SER A 384 14.42 11.43 -7.81
CA SER A 384 13.40 12.01 -8.70
C SER A 384 12.03 11.34 -8.59
N ASP A 385 11.92 10.25 -7.82
CA ASP A 385 10.66 9.55 -7.59
C ASP A 385 9.80 10.36 -6.61
N ASN A 386 8.91 11.17 -7.16
CA ASN A 386 8.04 12.02 -6.38
C ASN A 386 6.92 11.26 -5.67
N THR A 387 6.71 9.96 -5.88
CA THR A 387 5.51 9.27 -5.37
C THR A 387 5.81 8.25 -4.27
N VAL A 388 7.08 7.93 -4.04
CA VAL A 388 7.51 7.00 -2.99
C VAL A 388 7.64 7.65 -1.62
N PHE A 389 7.08 7.01 -0.61
CA PHE A 389 7.27 7.36 0.79
C PHE A 389 8.12 6.31 1.48
N MET A 390 8.99 6.72 2.40
CA MET A 390 9.94 5.83 3.06
C MET A 390 9.77 5.86 4.57
N ALA A 391 9.88 4.70 5.21
CA ALA A 391 9.91 4.57 6.66
C ALA A 391 11.07 3.65 7.07
N GLN A 392 11.87 4.11 8.03
CA GLN A 392 12.94 3.35 8.64
C GLN A 392 12.33 2.26 9.53
N THR A 393 13.05 1.15 9.68
CA THR A 393 12.63 0.04 10.53
C THR A 393 13.80 -0.53 11.32
N SER A 394 13.50 -1.07 12.49
CA SER A 394 14.45 -1.85 13.29
C SER A 394 14.16 -3.35 13.23
N GLN A 395 13.19 -3.79 12.40
CA GLN A 395 12.87 -5.20 12.25
C GLN A 395 14.07 -5.97 11.66
N PRO A 396 14.62 -6.99 12.35
CA PRO A 396 15.78 -7.73 11.86
C PRO A 396 15.54 -8.50 10.55
N SER A 397 14.29 -8.89 10.30
CA SER A 397 13.87 -9.59 9.09
C SER A 397 13.93 -8.70 7.85
N VAL A 398 13.92 -7.36 7.99
CA VAL A 398 14.06 -6.44 6.86
C VAL A 398 15.55 -6.30 6.52
N ALA A 399 15.86 -6.41 5.23
CA ALA A 399 17.21 -6.23 4.72
C ALA A 399 17.75 -4.84 5.09
N GLY A 400 18.95 -4.82 5.65
CA GLY A 400 19.68 -3.59 5.97
C GLY A 400 20.70 -3.27 4.90
N MET A 401 21.02 -1.99 4.79
CA MET A 401 22.14 -1.48 4.00
C MET A 401 23.17 -0.91 4.96
N LYS A 402 24.42 -1.32 4.80
CA LYS A 402 25.56 -0.84 5.56
C LYS A 402 26.42 0.07 4.70
N VAL A 403 26.87 1.17 5.27
CA VAL A 403 27.82 2.08 4.64
C VAL A 403 28.84 2.54 5.68
N GLU A 404 30.11 2.56 5.29
CA GLU A 404 31.19 3.10 6.11
C GLU A 404 31.56 4.50 5.63
N ASP A 405 31.59 5.44 6.57
CA ASP A 405 32.07 6.79 6.36
C ASP A 405 33.41 6.95 7.08
N CYS A 406 34.48 7.16 6.31
CA CYS A 406 35.84 7.23 6.84
C CYS A 406 36.39 8.64 6.69
N ASN A 407 36.73 9.26 7.82
CA ASN A 407 37.33 10.59 7.86
C ASN A 407 38.74 10.51 8.46
N PHE A 408 39.63 11.40 8.04
CA PHE A 408 40.95 11.54 8.65
C PHE A 408 40.89 12.54 9.80
N VAL A 409 41.15 12.08 11.02
CA VAL A 409 41.20 12.91 12.22
C VAL A 409 42.59 12.79 12.82
N GLY A 410 43.35 13.89 12.85
CA GLY A 410 44.73 13.90 13.35
C GLY A 410 45.66 12.91 12.63
N GLY A 411 45.52 12.76 11.31
CA GLY A 411 46.32 11.83 10.49
C GLY A 411 45.91 10.36 10.58
N LYS A 412 44.93 9.99 11.42
CA LYS A 412 44.39 8.63 11.51
C LYS A 412 43.05 8.50 10.79
N LYS A 413 42.88 7.43 10.00
CA LYS A 413 41.61 7.09 9.36
C LYS A 413 40.65 6.53 10.41
N VAL A 414 39.59 7.28 10.71
CA VAL A 414 38.51 6.86 11.62
C VAL A 414 37.28 6.58 10.77
N CYS A 415 36.82 5.33 10.78
CA CYS A 415 35.63 4.90 10.04
C CYS A 415 34.45 4.70 10.99
N LYS A 416 33.29 5.25 10.62
CA LYS A 416 32.02 5.04 11.30
C LYS A 416 31.08 4.28 10.37
N SER A 417 30.57 3.15 10.84
CA SER A 417 29.60 2.35 10.10
C SER A 417 28.18 2.82 10.42
N TYR A 418 27.34 2.91 9.39
CA TYR A 418 25.92 3.19 9.50
C TYR A 418 25.15 2.04 8.88
N GLU A 419 24.16 1.52 9.63
CA GLU A 419 23.25 0.50 9.13
C GLU A 419 21.81 1.03 9.17
N GLN A 420 21.11 0.96 8.05
CA GLN A 420 19.72 1.36 7.97
C GLN A 420 18.88 0.30 7.25
N ARG A 421 17.64 0.12 7.72
CA ARG A 421 16.63 -0.71 7.07
C ARG A 421 15.44 0.17 6.73
N TRP A 422 14.89 -0.03 5.54
CA TRP A 422 13.82 0.81 5.01
C TRP A 422 12.70 -0.03 4.41
N SER A 423 11.49 0.46 4.57
CA SER A 423 10.32 0.07 3.80
C SER A 423 9.83 1.25 2.98
N TYR A 424 9.08 0.94 1.94
CA TYR A 424 8.61 1.89 0.94
C TYR A 424 7.09 1.80 0.82
N ALA A 425 6.43 2.90 0.52
CA ALA A 425 4.99 2.89 0.32
C ALA A 425 4.54 3.89 -0.75
N ILE A 426 3.41 3.56 -1.39
CA ILE A 426 2.63 4.48 -2.23
C ILE A 426 1.18 4.52 -1.71
N PRO A 427 0.49 5.67 -1.78
CA PRO A 427 -0.94 5.71 -1.48
C PRO A 427 -1.72 4.94 -2.55
N LEU A 428 -2.86 4.36 -2.17
CA LEU A 428 -3.74 3.65 -3.10
C LEU A 428 -5.08 4.35 -3.27
N PHE A 429 -5.79 4.57 -2.16
CA PHE A 429 -7.10 5.22 -2.15
C PHE A 429 -7.44 5.78 -0.77
N VAL A 430 -8.30 6.79 -0.75
CA VAL A 430 -9.00 7.22 0.47
C VAL A 430 -10.42 6.67 0.41
N THR A 431 -10.86 6.00 1.48
CA THR A 431 -12.26 5.56 1.63
C THR A 431 -12.88 6.14 2.90
N TYR A 432 -14.14 6.54 2.84
CA TYR A 432 -14.88 6.98 4.02
C TYR A 432 -15.60 5.78 4.62
N LEU A 433 -15.13 5.31 5.77
CA LEU A 433 -15.93 4.40 6.59
C LEU A 433 -17.14 5.16 7.11
N ASN A 434 -18.31 4.53 7.09
CA ASN A 434 -19.56 5.18 7.45
C ASN A 434 -20.47 4.25 8.29
N PRO A 435 -21.55 4.78 8.88
CA PRO A 435 -22.42 4.02 9.78
C PRO A 435 -23.07 2.77 9.21
N LEU A 436 -23.21 2.63 7.87
CA LEU A 436 -23.84 1.44 7.27
C LEU A 436 -23.08 0.16 7.60
N ALA A 437 -21.76 0.26 7.83
CA ALA A 437 -20.92 -0.88 8.19
C ALA A 437 -21.30 -1.52 9.54
N ASN A 438 -22.06 -0.82 10.40
CA ASN A 438 -22.53 -1.29 11.70
C ASN A 438 -24.05 -1.16 11.91
N TRP A 439 -24.79 -0.62 10.93
CA TRP A 439 -26.23 -0.42 11.07
C TRP A 439 -27.01 -1.70 10.78
N ASN A 440 -27.68 -2.21 11.81
CA ASN A 440 -28.51 -3.42 11.78
C ASN A 440 -29.87 -3.15 12.46
N PRO A 441 -30.76 -2.38 11.80
CA PRO A 441 -32.01 -1.91 12.42
C PRO A 441 -33.04 -3.02 12.66
N TYR A 442 -32.92 -4.15 11.97
CA TYR A 442 -33.80 -5.31 12.15
C TYR A 442 -33.26 -6.33 13.17
N GLY A 443 -32.09 -6.08 13.78
CA GLY A 443 -31.48 -7.02 14.72
C GLY A 443 -31.16 -8.38 14.11
N LEU A 444 -30.74 -8.41 12.84
CA LEU A 444 -30.38 -9.64 12.13
C LEU A 444 -29.24 -10.36 12.86
N THR A 445 -29.34 -11.68 13.00
CA THR A 445 -28.28 -12.51 13.57
C THR A 445 -27.04 -12.43 12.69
N ILE A 446 -25.90 -12.07 13.28
CA ILE A 446 -24.60 -12.09 12.61
C ILE A 446 -23.90 -13.38 13.02
N HIS A 447 -23.74 -14.30 12.08
CA HIS A 447 -22.99 -15.54 12.29
C HIS A 447 -21.49 -15.26 12.15
N MET A 448 -20.72 -15.68 13.15
CA MET A 448 -19.30 -15.31 13.30
C MET A 448 -18.36 -16.53 13.39
N ASN A 449 -18.79 -17.74 13.02
CA ASN A 449 -17.89 -18.91 13.06
C ASN A 449 -16.77 -18.79 12.01
N SER A 450 -17.03 -18.06 10.91
CA SER A 450 -16.02 -17.65 9.95
C SER A 450 -16.45 -16.40 9.19
N TYR A 451 -15.54 -15.78 8.42
CA TYR A 451 -15.86 -14.61 7.61
C TYR A 451 -16.98 -14.88 6.60
N ASP A 452 -16.98 -16.06 5.99
CA ASP A 452 -18.00 -16.54 5.07
C ASP A 452 -18.79 -17.70 5.70
N ASP A 453 -19.47 -17.40 6.80
CA ASP A 453 -20.21 -18.40 7.56
C ASP A 453 -21.31 -19.05 6.70
N LYS A 454 -21.15 -20.36 6.45
CA LYS A 454 -22.02 -21.16 5.59
C LYS A 454 -23.44 -21.28 6.11
N THR A 455 -23.65 -21.07 7.41
CA THR A 455 -24.99 -21.10 8.04
C THR A 455 -25.98 -20.12 7.38
N VAL A 456 -25.48 -19.03 6.78
CA VAL A 456 -26.28 -18.02 6.08
C VAL A 456 -26.98 -18.60 4.85
N TYR A 457 -26.31 -19.49 4.11
CA TYR A 457 -26.77 -20.09 2.86
C TYR A 457 -27.02 -21.60 2.94
N ASP A 458 -27.04 -22.15 4.15
CA ASP A 458 -27.34 -23.57 4.39
C ASP A 458 -28.72 -23.95 3.80
N LYS A 459 -28.87 -25.22 3.44
CA LYS A 459 -30.09 -25.77 2.79
C LYS A 459 -30.47 -25.06 1.48
N GLY A 460 -29.48 -24.52 0.76
CA GLY A 460 -29.68 -23.91 -0.57
C GLY A 460 -30.31 -22.51 -0.55
N ARG A 461 -30.19 -21.77 0.56
CA ARG A 461 -30.71 -20.40 0.67
C ARG A 461 -29.94 -19.44 -0.27
N THR A 462 -30.68 -18.62 -1.00
CA THR A 462 -30.15 -17.73 -2.07
C THR A 462 -30.48 -16.25 -1.87
N GLY A 463 -31.13 -15.92 -0.75
CA GLY A 463 -31.60 -14.57 -0.42
C GLY A 463 -32.84 -14.14 -1.21
N ARG A 464 -33.69 -15.10 -1.62
CA ARG A 464 -35.00 -14.80 -2.21
C ARG A 464 -36.04 -14.57 -1.10
N PHE A 465 -37.24 -14.11 -1.46
CA PHE A 465 -38.26 -13.64 -0.50
C PHE A 465 -39.24 -14.74 -0.05
N THR A 466 -38.75 -15.95 0.21
CA THR A 466 -39.55 -17.01 0.85
C THR A 466 -38.81 -17.57 2.05
N ASN A 467 -39.52 -18.14 3.03
CA ASN A 467 -38.89 -18.65 4.26
C ASN A 467 -37.82 -19.73 3.99
N SER A 468 -37.97 -20.54 2.94
CA SER A 468 -37.02 -21.57 2.54
C SER A 468 -35.82 -21.03 1.77
N THR A 469 -35.91 -19.84 1.18
CA THR A 469 -34.89 -19.31 0.25
C THR A 469 -34.22 -18.02 0.71
N ALA A 470 -34.80 -17.30 1.68
CA ALA A 470 -34.20 -16.15 2.35
C ALA A 470 -32.92 -16.57 3.07
N TYR A 471 -31.96 -15.68 3.22
CA TYR A 471 -30.77 -15.98 4.01
C TYR A 471 -31.13 -16.13 5.48
N ASN A 472 -30.43 -17.01 6.19
CA ASN A 472 -30.62 -17.22 7.62
C ASN A 472 -29.67 -16.28 8.40
N GLY A 473 -30.09 -15.04 8.65
CA GLY A 473 -29.20 -14.00 9.18
C GLY A 473 -28.15 -13.54 8.16
N ILE A 474 -27.04 -13.01 8.66
CA ILE A 474 -25.94 -12.45 7.86
C ILE A 474 -24.57 -12.94 8.36
N SER A 475 -23.53 -12.76 7.55
CA SER A 475 -22.13 -12.96 7.94
C SER A 475 -21.29 -11.77 7.48
N GLU A 476 -20.01 -11.75 7.82
CA GLU A 476 -19.11 -10.66 7.39
C GLU A 476 -18.90 -10.63 5.87
N TYR A 477 -19.04 -11.76 5.17
CA TYR A 477 -19.01 -11.82 3.70
C TYR A 477 -20.37 -11.69 3.04
N VAL A 478 -21.44 -12.19 3.67
CA VAL A 478 -22.82 -12.08 3.18
C VAL A 478 -23.52 -11.02 4.03
N TYR A 479 -23.06 -9.78 3.87
CA TYR A 479 -23.41 -8.64 4.71
C TYR A 479 -24.54 -7.81 4.07
N TYR A 480 -25.77 -8.30 4.21
CA TYR A 480 -26.99 -7.62 3.80
C TYR A 480 -27.71 -7.06 5.04
N SER A 481 -27.32 -5.86 5.48
CA SER A 481 -27.84 -5.26 6.72
C SER A 481 -28.67 -3.99 6.50
N THR A 482 -28.48 -3.30 5.37
CA THR A 482 -29.10 -1.99 5.13
C THR A 482 -30.54 -2.16 4.66
N PRO A 483 -31.56 -1.54 5.29
CA PRO A 483 -32.94 -1.56 4.79
C PRO A 483 -33.03 -1.14 3.32
N SER A 484 -33.77 -1.88 2.50
CA SER A 484 -33.85 -1.59 1.06
C SER A 484 -34.44 -0.21 0.74
N GLU A 485 -35.32 0.28 1.60
CA GLU A 485 -35.95 1.61 1.56
C GLU A 485 -34.93 2.76 1.66
N PHE A 486 -33.76 2.50 2.27
CA PHE A 486 -32.66 3.47 2.32
C PHE A 486 -32.19 3.85 0.92
N PHE A 487 -32.16 2.89 -0.02
CA PHE A 487 -31.80 3.09 -1.43
C PHE A 487 -33.01 3.15 -2.38
N GLY A 488 -34.23 3.31 -1.87
CA GLY A 488 -35.44 3.43 -2.69
C GLY A 488 -35.82 2.16 -3.46
N SER A 489 -35.43 0.97 -2.97
CA SER A 489 -35.84 -0.34 -3.55
C SER A 489 -35.45 -0.56 -5.03
N SER A 490 -34.20 -0.27 -5.37
CA SER A 490 -33.64 -0.56 -6.71
C SER A 490 -33.83 -2.02 -7.14
N LYS A 491 -34.13 -2.23 -8.43
CA LYS A 491 -34.23 -3.58 -9.03
C LYS A 491 -32.89 -4.17 -9.47
N TYR A 492 -31.84 -3.35 -9.52
CA TYR A 492 -30.54 -3.70 -10.11
C TYR A 492 -29.37 -3.32 -9.22
N GLY A 493 -28.22 -3.96 -9.48
CA GLY A 493 -26.95 -3.64 -8.84
C GLY A 493 -26.92 -3.89 -7.33
N ASP A 494 -26.07 -3.15 -6.63
CA ASP A 494 -25.80 -3.34 -5.20
C ASP A 494 -26.90 -2.86 -4.26
N ALA A 495 -27.86 -2.07 -4.77
CA ALA A 495 -29.07 -1.72 -4.05
C ALA A 495 -30.18 -2.76 -4.21
N ARG A 496 -30.02 -3.75 -5.11
CA ARG A 496 -31.00 -4.81 -5.28
C ARG A 496 -31.22 -5.55 -3.96
N PRO A 497 -32.45 -5.60 -3.43
CA PRO A 497 -32.71 -6.20 -2.14
C PRO A 497 -32.63 -7.73 -2.18
N LYS A 498 -32.32 -8.30 -1.03
CA LYS A 498 -32.36 -9.72 -0.70
C LYS A 498 -33.25 -9.93 0.51
N GLY A 499 -33.90 -11.09 0.56
CA GLY A 499 -34.64 -11.55 1.74
C GLY A 499 -33.70 -12.15 2.77
N VAL A 500 -33.77 -11.65 4.00
CA VAL A 500 -33.01 -12.18 5.15
C VAL A 500 -33.96 -12.40 6.32
N LEU A 501 -33.88 -13.55 6.96
CA LEU A 501 -34.66 -13.86 8.16
C LEU A 501 -34.09 -13.12 9.37
N ASP A 502 -34.96 -12.41 10.07
CA ASP A 502 -34.66 -11.90 11.41
C ASP A 502 -34.80 -13.03 12.47
N PRO A 503 -34.41 -12.79 13.74
CA PRO A 503 -34.52 -13.81 14.79
C PRO A 503 -35.94 -14.34 15.05
N LYS A 504 -36.98 -13.62 14.60
CA LYS A 504 -38.39 -14.02 14.72
C LYS A 504 -38.87 -14.79 13.48
N GLY A 505 -37.99 -15.06 12.51
CA GLY A 505 -38.33 -15.73 11.26
C GLY A 505 -39.06 -14.81 10.27
N VAL A 506 -39.10 -13.50 10.50
CA VAL A 506 -39.72 -12.55 9.57
C VAL A 506 -38.71 -12.20 8.47
N ILE A 507 -39.15 -12.26 7.22
CA ILE A 507 -38.33 -11.88 6.07
C ILE A 507 -38.19 -10.36 6.05
N ARG A 508 -36.95 -9.89 6.10
CA ARG A 508 -36.58 -8.48 5.94
C ARG A 508 -35.98 -8.24 4.56
N SER A 509 -36.40 -7.13 3.94
CA SER A 509 -35.86 -6.67 2.66
C SER A 509 -34.67 -5.77 2.91
N VAL A 510 -33.47 -6.27 2.59
CA VAL A 510 -32.20 -5.59 2.87
C VAL A 510 -31.30 -5.61 1.66
N SER A 511 -30.58 -4.52 1.47
CA SER A 511 -29.53 -4.36 0.48
C SER A 511 -28.16 -4.58 1.15
N LYS A 512 -27.12 -4.66 0.33
CA LYS A 512 -25.75 -4.82 0.82
C LYS A 512 -25.37 -3.69 1.79
N GLY A 513 -24.63 -4.00 2.85
CA GLY A 513 -24.15 -3.02 3.85
C GLY A 513 -22.68 -2.62 3.70
N GLY A 514 -21.94 -3.31 2.83
CA GLY A 514 -20.49 -3.17 2.68
C GLY A 514 -20.00 -1.86 2.10
N ILE A 515 -18.68 -1.70 2.10
CA ILE A 515 -17.98 -0.57 1.47
C ILE A 515 -18.17 -0.60 -0.05
N ARG A 516 -18.14 0.59 -0.68
CA ARG A 516 -18.34 0.76 -2.11
C ARG A 516 -17.40 1.79 -2.72
N MET A 517 -17.31 1.78 -4.04
CA MET A 517 -16.71 2.88 -4.79
C MET A 517 -17.64 4.08 -4.74
N LYS A 518 -18.91 3.86 -5.11
CA LYS A 518 -20.02 4.79 -4.98
C LYS A 518 -21.20 4.09 -4.30
N LEU A 519 -21.89 4.83 -3.44
CA LEU A 519 -23.16 4.39 -2.88
C LEU A 519 -24.23 4.45 -3.97
N PRO A 520 -25.18 3.48 -4.01
CA PRO A 520 -26.37 3.61 -4.85
C PRO A 520 -27.13 4.90 -4.54
N ASN A 521 -28.02 5.30 -5.44
CA ASN A 521 -28.85 6.48 -5.22
C ASN A 521 -29.64 6.37 -3.90
N ILE A 522 -29.44 7.34 -3.02
CA ILE A 522 -30.19 7.49 -1.76
C ILE A 522 -31.28 8.55 -2.01
N PRO A 523 -32.57 8.22 -1.92
CA PRO A 523 -33.65 9.19 -2.15
C PRO A 523 -33.50 10.45 -1.28
N GLY A 524 -33.55 11.64 -1.92
CA GLY A 524 -33.34 12.93 -1.26
C GLY A 524 -31.87 13.36 -1.07
N VAL A 525 -30.92 12.46 -1.30
CA VAL A 525 -29.48 12.71 -1.15
C VAL A 525 -28.74 12.62 -2.48
N GLY A 526 -29.02 11.59 -3.28
CA GLY A 526 -28.32 11.31 -4.53
C GLY A 526 -27.33 10.14 -4.43
N THR A 527 -26.46 10.04 -5.44
CA THR A 527 -25.32 9.09 -5.46
C THR A 527 -24.12 9.78 -4.84
N LEU A 528 -23.42 9.08 -3.92
CA LEU A 528 -22.26 9.62 -3.22
C LEU A 528 -21.03 8.75 -3.46
N ARG A 529 -19.88 9.36 -3.73
CA ARG A 529 -18.61 8.63 -3.80
C ARG A 529 -18.08 8.33 -2.41
N GLN A 530 -17.81 7.05 -2.14
CA GLN A 530 -17.25 6.60 -0.87
C GLN A 530 -15.74 6.36 -0.96
N THR A 531 -15.24 5.92 -2.12
CA THR A 531 -13.81 5.60 -2.30
C THR A 531 -13.22 6.39 -3.48
N TYR A 532 -12.07 7.01 -3.21
CA TYR A 532 -11.31 7.88 -4.10
C TYR A 532 -9.94 7.26 -4.36
N PRO A 533 -9.75 6.56 -5.50
CA PRO A 533 -8.43 6.09 -5.91
C PRO A 533 -7.48 7.25 -6.15
N ILE A 534 -6.35 7.26 -5.46
CA ILE A 534 -5.32 8.31 -5.55
C ILE A 534 -3.94 7.74 -5.84
N PHE A 535 -3.88 6.49 -6.31
CA PHE A 535 -2.61 5.82 -6.57
C PHE A 535 -1.82 6.54 -7.68
N PRO A 536 -0.50 6.63 -7.53
CA PRO A 536 0.36 7.12 -8.59
C PRO A 536 0.52 6.07 -9.71
N ILE A 537 0.80 6.51 -10.92
CA ILE A 537 1.08 5.65 -12.08
C ILE A 537 2.58 5.69 -12.34
N HIS A 538 3.21 4.53 -12.51
CA HIS A 538 4.67 4.45 -12.73
C HIS A 538 5.13 5.34 -13.91
N GLY A 539 4.38 5.31 -15.01
CA GLY A 539 4.67 6.09 -16.22
C GLY A 539 4.63 7.62 -16.02
N GLU A 540 3.92 8.14 -15.01
CA GLU A 540 3.82 9.60 -14.76
C GLU A 540 5.18 10.23 -14.45
N GLY A 541 6.14 9.46 -13.93
CA GLY A 541 7.49 9.95 -13.68
C GLY A 541 8.34 10.10 -14.95
N SER A 542 7.96 9.45 -16.06
CA SER A 542 8.73 9.43 -17.30
C SER A 542 8.69 10.78 -18.03
N THR A 543 9.76 11.13 -18.74
CA THR A 543 9.79 12.35 -19.56
C THR A 543 8.73 12.32 -20.65
N ALA A 544 8.49 11.17 -21.27
CA ALA A 544 7.47 11.02 -22.31
C ALA A 544 6.05 11.33 -21.79
N TRP A 545 5.72 10.90 -20.57
CA TRP A 545 4.43 11.21 -19.97
C TRP A 545 4.30 12.69 -19.62
N LYS A 546 5.39 13.31 -19.12
CA LYS A 546 5.42 14.75 -18.80
C LYS A 546 5.19 15.60 -20.06
N GLU A 547 5.88 15.30 -21.15
CA GLU A 547 5.68 15.97 -22.45
C GLU A 547 4.27 15.71 -23.00
N TYR A 548 3.74 14.50 -22.82
CA TYR A 548 2.38 14.16 -23.21
C TYR A 548 1.32 14.97 -22.46
N GLU A 549 1.40 15.06 -21.12
CA GLU A 549 0.45 15.86 -20.32
C GLU A 549 0.58 17.34 -20.66
N ALA A 550 1.80 17.86 -20.83
CA ALA A 550 2.02 19.24 -21.27
C ALA A 550 1.39 19.52 -22.66
N LEU A 551 1.54 18.59 -23.61
CA LEU A 551 0.88 18.70 -24.92
C LEU A 551 -0.65 18.60 -24.81
N ALA A 552 -1.16 17.71 -23.96
CA ALA A 552 -2.59 17.58 -23.71
C ALA A 552 -3.17 18.89 -23.15
N ASP A 553 -2.47 19.55 -22.23
CA ASP A 553 -2.85 20.86 -21.69
C ASP A 553 -2.94 21.93 -22.78
N LEU A 554 -1.96 21.98 -23.68
CA LEU A 554 -1.90 22.94 -24.79
C LEU A 554 -3.02 22.70 -25.81
N VAL A 555 -3.20 21.46 -26.27
CA VAL A 555 -4.16 21.10 -27.33
C VAL A 555 -5.59 21.22 -26.85
N LEU A 556 -5.88 20.76 -25.64
CA LEU A 556 -7.21 20.89 -25.05
C LEU A 556 -7.49 22.32 -24.59
N LYS A 557 -6.48 23.20 -24.64
CA LYS A 557 -6.48 24.53 -24.04
C LYS A 557 -7.07 24.45 -22.63
N ARG A 558 -6.58 23.53 -21.79
CA ARG A 558 -7.19 23.25 -20.47
C ARG A 558 -7.39 24.55 -19.67
N LYS A 559 -6.42 25.47 -19.74
CA LYS A 559 -6.49 26.83 -19.16
C LYS A 559 -7.58 27.75 -19.75
N THR A 560 -7.84 27.71 -21.07
CA THR A 560 -8.80 28.59 -21.78
C THR A 560 -10.20 27.99 -21.86
N HIS A 561 -10.31 26.66 -21.73
CA HIS A 561 -11.54 25.89 -21.79
C HIS A 561 -11.84 25.16 -20.47
N ALA A 562 -11.22 25.57 -19.37
CA ALA A 562 -11.44 25.03 -18.02
C ALA A 562 -12.92 25.04 -17.63
N ASN A 563 -13.69 25.97 -18.18
CA ASN A 563 -15.14 26.14 -18.08
C ASN A 563 -15.98 25.16 -18.96
N MET A 564 -15.41 24.54 -20.00
CA MET A 564 -16.02 23.41 -20.72
C MET A 564 -15.48 22.04 -20.24
N LEU A 565 -14.35 22.06 -19.54
CA LEU A 565 -13.71 20.93 -18.88
C LEU A 565 -13.94 20.95 -17.36
N ILE A 566 -14.91 21.72 -16.86
CA ILE A 566 -15.19 21.87 -15.41
C ILE A 566 -15.25 20.48 -14.81
N GLU A 567 -14.22 20.17 -14.04
CA GLU A 567 -14.16 18.97 -13.24
C GLU A 567 -15.35 19.05 -12.30
N PRO A 568 -16.37 18.17 -12.45
CA PRO A 568 -17.49 18.23 -11.55
C PRO A 568 -16.96 17.94 -10.15
N ILE A 569 -17.32 18.82 -9.21
CA ILE A 569 -17.09 18.59 -7.79
C ILE A 569 -17.66 17.20 -7.48
N SER A 570 -16.83 16.31 -6.96
CA SER A 570 -17.27 14.96 -6.61
C SER A 570 -18.24 15.07 -5.43
N TYR A 571 -19.51 14.81 -5.68
CA TYR A 571 -20.48 14.54 -4.62
C TYR A 571 -20.41 13.07 -4.16
#